data_AF-A0A6L6PPW4-F1
#
_entry.id   AF-A0A6L6PPW4-F1
#
_cell.length_a   1.000
_cell.length_b   1.000
_cell.length_c   1.000
_cell.angle_alpha   90.00
_cell.angle_beta   90.00
_cell.angle_gamma   90.00
#
_symmetry.space_group_name_H-M   'P 1'
#
loop_
_entity.id
_entity.type
_entity.pdbx_description
1 polymer ?
#
loop_
_entity_poly.entity_id
_entity_poly.type
_entity_poly.pdbx_seq_one_letter_code
_entity_poly.pdbx_strand_id
1 'polypeptide(L)'
;MLTITIKQGKEKRLLAGDILIYATAIERVDGRPQEKNKPGATAIVQTSARQFLARAAWNPHSEVRARVWSYKENEPVDHAMIKRRVREAIARRAAAVRAAAPTDLVPVIRGDADGLPGLLVDSYGGTAGYLICQFQSAGVDAWKVPIVQALLADTGCPNVYERCDELVRKSEGLPVFYRALAGEEPPEHVLVTENGTRYSMDLRTGFKYPKLRS
;
A
#
# COMPACT_ATOMS: atom_id res chain seq x y z
N MET A 1 10.47 21.58 1.10
CA MET A 1 10.03 20.47 1.95
C MET A 1 8.64 20.80 2.43
N LEU A 2 7.72 19.89 2.16
CA LEU A 2 6.31 20.04 2.46
C LEU A 2 6.08 19.89 3.98
N THR A 3 5.31 20.78 4.57
CA THR A 3 4.98 20.77 6.00
C THR A 3 3.47 20.92 6.21
N ILE A 4 2.89 20.01 6.98
CA ILE A 4 1.48 19.99 7.38
C ILE A 4 1.40 20.44 8.83
N THR A 5 0.73 21.56 9.09
CA THR A 5 0.46 22.05 10.45
C THR A 5 -0.94 21.60 10.86
N ILE A 6 -1.02 20.89 11.99
CA ILE A 6 -2.28 20.39 12.56
C ILE A 6 -2.92 21.47 13.43
N LYS A 7 -4.25 21.62 13.30
CA LYS A 7 -5.04 22.53 14.14
C LYS A 7 -4.85 22.19 15.62
N GLN A 8 -4.73 23.21 16.46
CA GLN A 8 -4.63 23.03 17.91
C GLN A 8 -5.74 22.12 18.46
N GLY A 9 -5.36 21.12 19.26
CA GLY A 9 -6.26 20.14 19.87
C GLY A 9 -6.64 18.96 18.96
N LYS A 10 -6.29 18.97 17.66
CA LYS A 10 -6.54 17.86 16.73
C LYS A 10 -5.37 16.87 16.64
N GLU A 11 -4.22 17.20 17.22
CA GLU A 11 -3.03 16.36 17.31
C GLU A 11 -3.20 15.12 18.20
N LYS A 12 -4.21 15.09 19.07
CA LYS A 12 -4.46 13.99 20.02
C LYS A 12 -4.52 12.61 19.36
N ARG A 13 -5.13 12.50 18.17
CA ARG A 13 -5.20 11.25 17.41
C ARG A 13 -3.82 10.79 16.94
N LEU A 14 -3.01 11.71 16.43
CA LEU A 14 -1.64 11.43 15.99
C LEU A 14 -0.75 11.02 17.17
N LEU A 15 -0.89 11.69 18.31
CA LEU A 15 -0.19 11.32 19.54
C LEU A 15 -0.59 9.94 20.06
N ALA A 16 -1.81 9.48 19.76
CA ALA A 16 -2.30 8.13 20.06
C ALA A 16 -1.89 7.08 19.01
N GLY A 17 -1.13 7.46 17.98
CA GLY A 17 -0.65 6.54 16.94
C GLY A 17 -1.59 6.35 15.75
N ASP A 18 -2.62 7.19 15.60
CA ASP A 18 -3.49 7.16 14.41
C ASP A 18 -2.75 7.66 13.18
N ILE A 19 -2.73 6.85 12.14
CA ILE A 19 -1.96 7.11 10.92
C ILE A 19 -2.71 7.98 9.91
N LEU A 20 -4.00 8.25 10.10
CA LEU A 20 -4.82 8.98 9.14
C LEU A 20 -4.98 10.46 9.52
N ILE A 21 -4.63 11.36 8.60
CA ILE A 21 -4.78 12.80 8.77
C ILE A 21 -5.86 13.29 7.79
N TYR A 22 -7.01 13.66 8.33
CA TYR A 22 -8.13 14.18 7.55
C TYR A 22 -8.00 15.67 7.26
N ALA A 23 -8.60 16.13 6.16
CA ALA A 23 -8.61 17.55 5.78
C ALA A 23 -9.07 18.48 6.91
N THR A 24 -10.06 18.05 7.71
CA THR A 24 -10.62 18.82 8.81
C THR A 24 -9.63 19.08 9.95
N ALA A 25 -8.58 18.27 10.09
CA ALA A 25 -7.55 18.40 11.12
C ALA A 25 -6.38 19.34 10.71
N ILE A 26 -6.26 19.68 9.43
CA ILE A 26 -5.15 20.47 8.91
C ILE A 26 -5.48 21.97 9.00
N GLU A 27 -4.56 22.74 9.58
CA GLU A 27 -4.64 24.19 9.66
C GLU A 27 -4.03 24.83 8.41
N ARG A 28 -2.82 24.40 8.03
CA ARG A 28 -2.12 24.91 6.85
C ARG A 28 -1.14 23.88 6.30
N VAL A 29 -0.91 23.96 5.00
CA VAL A 29 0.14 23.21 4.29
C VAL A 29 1.10 24.19 3.62
N ASP A 30 2.34 24.17 4.08
CA ASP A 30 3.46 25.00 3.63
C ASP A 30 4.39 24.17 2.72
N GLY A 31 4.97 24.75 1.68
CA GLY A 31 5.83 24.06 0.72
C GLY A 31 5.75 24.65 -0.68
N ARG A 32 6.61 24.20 -1.60
CA ARG A 32 6.58 24.68 -2.99
C ARG A 32 5.30 24.21 -3.69
N PRO A 33 4.72 24.99 -4.62
CA PRO A 33 3.52 24.58 -5.34
C PRO A 33 3.61 23.18 -5.97
N GLN A 34 4.78 22.83 -6.53
CA GLN A 34 5.00 21.50 -7.11
C GLN A 34 4.95 20.38 -6.06
N GLU A 35 5.45 20.62 -4.84
CA GLU A 35 5.37 19.66 -3.73
C GLU A 35 3.92 19.53 -3.24
N LYS A 36 3.21 20.65 -3.12
CA LYS A 36 1.80 20.69 -2.66
C LYS A 36 0.83 20.02 -3.62
N ASN A 37 1.13 20.04 -4.92
CA ASN A 37 0.28 19.44 -5.94
C ASN A 37 0.72 18.02 -6.34
N LYS A 38 1.70 17.43 -5.65
CA LYS A 38 2.20 16.08 -5.93
C LYS A 38 1.64 15.07 -4.92
N PRO A 39 0.66 14.22 -5.30
CA PRO A 39 0.24 13.09 -4.49
C PRO A 39 1.42 12.18 -4.15
N GLY A 40 1.46 11.70 -2.91
CA GLY A 40 2.51 10.84 -2.38
C GLY A 40 3.77 11.56 -1.92
N ALA A 41 3.87 12.89 -2.08
CA ALA A 41 5.00 13.66 -1.57
C ALA A 41 5.12 13.48 -0.04
N THR A 42 6.34 13.27 0.45
CA THR A 42 6.58 13.18 1.90
C THR A 42 6.54 14.57 2.52
N ALA A 43 5.71 14.72 3.56
CA ALA A 43 5.59 15.91 4.37
C ALA A 43 6.05 15.66 5.81
N ILE A 44 6.56 16.69 6.46
CA ILE A 44 6.63 16.76 7.92
C ILE A 44 5.27 17.19 8.46
N VAL A 45 4.80 16.52 9.49
CA VAL A 45 3.59 16.86 10.22
C VAL A 45 4.01 17.46 11.55
N GLN A 46 3.43 18.60 11.91
CA GLN A 46 3.76 19.32 13.14
C GLN A 46 2.51 19.86 13.86
N THR A 47 2.63 20.11 15.16
CA THR A 47 1.62 20.84 15.93
C THR A 47 1.54 22.31 15.50
N SER A 48 0.52 23.04 15.96
CA SER A 48 0.44 24.50 15.80
C SER A 48 1.63 25.23 16.43
N ALA A 49 2.27 24.65 17.45
CA ALA A 49 3.50 25.12 18.07
C ALA A 49 4.79 24.70 17.33
N ARG A 50 4.66 24.15 16.11
CA ARG A 50 5.77 23.68 15.24
C ARG A 50 6.61 22.54 15.85
N GLN A 51 6.03 21.74 16.74
CA GLN A 51 6.67 20.53 17.25
C GLN A 51 6.43 19.37 16.28
N PHE A 52 7.46 18.56 16.01
CA PHE A 52 7.35 17.38 15.15
C PHE A 52 6.31 16.40 15.70
N LEU A 53 5.48 15.86 14.81
CA LEU A 53 4.53 14.77 15.10
C LEU A 53 4.85 13.52 14.29
N ALA A 54 5.06 13.67 12.97
CA ALA A 54 5.24 12.54 12.08
C ALA A 54 5.85 12.94 10.73
N ARG A 55 6.24 11.94 9.95
CA ARG A 55 6.38 12.03 8.49
C ARG A 55 5.20 11.33 7.84
N ALA A 56 4.61 11.92 6.81
CA ALA A 56 3.42 11.39 6.16
C ALA A 56 3.46 11.55 4.63
N ALA A 57 2.78 10.67 3.90
CA ALA A 57 2.49 10.86 2.49
C ALA A 57 1.32 11.83 2.34
N TRP A 58 1.53 12.94 1.64
CA TRP A 58 0.52 13.95 1.32
C TRP A 58 -0.31 13.54 0.10
N ASN A 59 -1.61 13.82 0.14
CA ASN A 59 -2.49 13.75 -1.03
C ASN A 59 -3.43 14.98 -1.06
N PRO A 60 -3.29 15.90 -2.03
CA PRO A 60 -4.15 17.07 -2.15
C PRO A 60 -5.55 16.77 -2.70
N HIS A 61 -5.87 15.53 -3.07
CA HIS A 61 -7.14 15.15 -3.69
C HIS A 61 -8.01 14.24 -2.81
N SER A 62 -7.46 13.69 -1.72
CA SER A 62 -8.16 12.77 -0.82
C SER A 62 -8.74 13.49 0.42
N GLU A 63 -9.85 12.98 0.96
CA GLU A 63 -10.34 13.36 2.28
C GLU A 63 -9.33 12.97 3.39
N VAL A 64 -8.67 11.82 3.21
CA VAL A 64 -7.48 11.45 3.98
C VAL A 64 -6.28 12.14 3.35
N ARG A 65 -6.09 13.41 3.74
CA ARG A 65 -5.07 14.30 3.20
C ARG A 65 -3.65 13.84 3.43
N ALA A 66 -3.39 13.08 4.48
CA ALA A 66 -2.12 12.43 4.64
C ALA A 66 -2.21 11.11 5.40
N ARG A 67 -1.30 10.18 5.08
CA ARG A 67 -1.11 8.93 5.80
C ARG A 67 0.29 8.86 6.39
N VAL A 68 0.38 8.61 7.69
CA VAL A 68 1.65 8.60 8.41
C VAL A 68 2.53 7.44 7.93
N TRP A 69 3.76 7.77 7.60
CA TRP A 69 4.84 6.83 7.41
C TRP A 69 5.51 6.48 8.73
N SER A 70 5.87 7.48 9.53
CA SER A 70 6.64 7.27 10.76
C SER A 70 6.41 8.38 11.77
N TYR A 71 6.36 8.02 13.05
CA TYR A 71 6.41 8.94 14.18
C TYR A 71 7.84 9.21 14.68
N LYS A 72 8.86 8.60 14.05
CA LYS A 72 10.25 8.78 14.44
C LYS A 72 10.84 9.97 13.69
N GLU A 73 11.22 11.01 14.42
CA GLU A 73 11.81 12.23 13.85
C GLU A 73 13.12 11.97 13.09
N ASN A 74 13.86 10.91 13.42
CA ASN A 74 15.13 10.59 12.75
C ASN A 74 15.01 9.47 11.70
N GLU A 75 13.81 9.01 11.36
CA GLU A 75 13.61 7.99 10.30
C GLU A 75 13.19 8.68 8.98
N PRO A 76 14.08 8.75 7.97
CA PRO A 76 13.72 9.27 6.65
C PRO A 76 12.80 8.29 5.91
N VAL A 77 11.90 8.82 5.09
CA VAL A 77 11.10 8.04 4.15
C VAL A 77 11.92 7.91 2.86
N ASP A 78 12.69 6.84 2.77
CA ASP A 78 13.61 6.58 1.67
C ASP A 78 13.52 5.14 1.15
N HIS A 79 14.34 4.83 0.15
CA HIS A 79 14.42 3.49 -0.44
C HIS A 79 14.76 2.41 0.60
N ALA A 80 15.60 2.72 1.59
CA ALA A 80 16.02 1.74 2.60
C ALA A 80 14.86 1.43 3.57
N MET A 81 14.11 2.45 4.00
CA MET A 81 12.93 2.27 4.82
C MET A 81 11.86 1.43 4.09
N ILE A 82 11.56 1.77 2.84
CA ILE A 82 10.53 1.05 2.06
C ILE A 82 10.92 -0.41 1.84
N LYS A 83 12.15 -0.68 1.41
CA LYS A 83 12.66 -2.05 1.23
C LYS A 83 12.61 -2.85 2.53
N ARG A 84 13.02 -2.24 3.66
CA ARG A 84 12.96 -2.88 4.98
C ARG A 84 11.52 -3.28 5.34
N ARG A 85 10.55 -2.39 5.17
CA ARG A 85 9.14 -2.68 5.52
C ARG A 85 8.53 -3.78 4.66
N VAL A 86 8.83 -3.79 3.35
CA VAL A 86 8.40 -4.87 2.45
C VAL A 86 8.98 -6.21 2.91
N ARG A 87 10.30 -6.28 3.15
CA ARG A 87 10.97 -7.48 3.66
C ARG A 87 10.36 -7.97 4.97
N GLU A 88 10.17 -7.07 5.94
CA GLU A 88 9.59 -7.41 7.24
C GLU A 88 8.15 -7.95 7.10
N ALA A 89 7.35 -7.36 6.20
CA ALA A 89 5.98 -7.81 5.94
C ALA A 89 5.93 -9.21 5.34
N ILE A 90 6.81 -9.49 4.36
CA ILE A 90 6.97 -10.82 3.76
C ILE A 90 7.46 -11.81 4.82
N ALA A 91 8.50 -11.46 5.59
CA ALA A 91 9.08 -12.33 6.60
C ALA A 91 8.06 -12.73 7.67
N ARG A 92 7.20 -11.79 8.13
CA ARG A 92 6.09 -12.07 9.06
C ARG A 92 5.16 -13.19 8.57
N ARG A 93 5.07 -13.41 7.26
CA ARG A 93 4.12 -14.35 6.63
C ARG A 93 4.79 -15.48 5.86
N ALA A 94 6.12 -15.57 5.91
CA ALA A 94 6.89 -16.59 5.21
C ALA A 94 6.50 -18.03 5.59
N ALA A 95 6.07 -18.26 6.84
CA ALA A 95 5.56 -19.57 7.25
C ALA A 95 4.22 -19.92 6.56
N ALA A 96 3.31 -18.95 6.45
CA ALA A 96 2.03 -19.14 5.77
C ALA A 96 2.23 -19.40 4.28
N VAL A 97 3.13 -18.64 3.63
CA VAL A 97 3.48 -18.85 2.21
C VAL A 97 4.09 -20.24 1.99
N ARG A 98 4.96 -20.72 2.88
CA ARG A 98 5.56 -22.06 2.77
C ARG A 98 4.57 -23.20 2.99
N ALA A 99 3.54 -22.98 3.81
CA ALA A 99 2.52 -23.98 4.10
C ALA A 99 1.37 -23.98 3.07
N ALA A 100 1.29 -22.96 2.23
CA ALA A 100 0.22 -22.78 1.26
C ALA A 100 0.31 -23.76 0.09
N ALA A 101 -0.84 -24.26 -0.35
CA ALA A 101 -0.93 -24.98 -1.60
C ALA A 101 -0.77 -24.01 -2.79
N PRO A 102 -0.38 -24.48 -3.99
CA PRO A 102 -0.24 -23.61 -5.17
C PRO A 102 -1.50 -22.82 -5.54
N THR A 103 -2.68 -23.33 -5.15
CA THR A 103 -3.99 -22.69 -5.41
C THR A 103 -4.41 -21.71 -4.32
N ASP A 104 -3.65 -21.55 -3.25
CA ASP A 104 -4.04 -20.68 -2.15
C ASP A 104 -3.65 -19.23 -2.45
N LEU A 105 -4.52 -18.30 -2.08
CA LEU A 105 -4.24 -16.88 -2.11
C LEU A 105 -3.82 -16.44 -0.71
N VAL A 106 -2.55 -16.07 -0.54
CA VAL A 106 -1.98 -15.73 0.77
C VAL A 106 -1.66 -14.24 0.82
N PRO A 107 -2.32 -13.44 1.68
CA PRO A 107 -1.94 -12.05 1.87
C PRO A 107 -0.53 -11.99 2.46
N VAL A 108 0.41 -11.32 1.79
CA VAL A 108 1.80 -11.12 2.21
C VAL A 108 2.09 -9.69 2.68
N ILE A 109 1.27 -8.70 2.25
CA ILE A 109 1.27 -7.34 2.81
C ILE A 109 -0.18 -6.90 3.05
N ARG A 110 -0.44 -6.36 4.25
CA ARG A 110 -1.73 -5.93 4.79
C ARG A 110 -1.71 -4.45 5.18
N GLY A 111 -1.29 -3.59 4.26
CA GLY A 111 -1.40 -2.14 4.37
C GLY A 111 -0.79 -1.57 5.64
N ASP A 112 -1.65 -0.92 6.43
CA ASP A 112 -1.33 -0.20 7.65
C ASP A 112 -0.61 -1.08 8.69
N ALA A 113 -1.04 -2.35 8.82
CA ALA A 113 -0.46 -3.30 9.77
C ALA A 113 1.00 -3.64 9.47
N ASP A 114 1.46 -3.34 8.25
CA ASP A 114 2.83 -3.56 7.80
C ASP A 114 3.63 -2.27 7.61
N GLY A 115 3.07 -1.13 8.04
CA GLY A 115 3.69 0.17 7.85
C GLY A 115 3.74 0.60 6.38
N LEU A 116 2.88 0.05 5.52
CA LEU A 116 2.76 0.43 4.11
C LEU A 116 1.31 0.85 3.82
N PRO A 117 0.84 1.99 4.35
CA PRO A 117 -0.59 2.31 4.36
C PRO A 117 -1.19 2.38 2.95
N GLY A 118 -2.22 1.56 2.71
CA GLY A 118 -2.85 1.41 1.39
C GLY A 118 -2.13 0.50 0.40
N LEU A 119 -1.14 -0.31 0.81
CA LEU A 119 -0.59 -1.38 -0.01
C LEU A 119 -1.13 -2.74 0.43
N LEU A 120 -1.85 -3.42 -0.45
CA LEU A 120 -2.23 -4.82 -0.26
C LEU A 120 -1.48 -5.68 -1.27
N VAL A 121 -0.92 -6.81 -0.84
CA VAL A 121 -0.25 -7.75 -1.73
C VAL A 121 -0.65 -9.16 -1.34
N ASP A 122 -1.19 -9.90 -2.31
CA ASP A 122 -1.48 -11.33 -2.19
C ASP A 122 -0.48 -12.13 -3.02
N SER A 123 -0.03 -13.27 -2.50
CA SER A 123 0.79 -14.26 -3.20
C SER A 123 -0.07 -15.43 -3.64
N TYR A 124 0.05 -15.82 -4.90
CA TYR A 124 -0.56 -17.00 -5.49
C TYR A 124 0.52 -17.84 -6.17
N GLY A 125 0.53 -19.17 -6.01
CA GLY A 125 1.49 -20.06 -6.69
C GLY A 125 2.96 -19.96 -6.25
N GLY A 126 3.28 -19.20 -5.20
CA GLY A 126 4.63 -19.09 -4.64
C GLY A 126 5.64 -18.46 -5.61
N THR A 127 6.86 -19.02 -5.68
CA THR A 127 7.97 -18.46 -6.47
C THR A 127 7.80 -18.57 -7.99
N ALA A 128 6.89 -19.42 -8.46
CA ALA A 128 6.56 -19.56 -9.89
C ALA A 128 5.20 -18.91 -10.25
N GLY A 129 4.55 -18.26 -9.29
CA GLY A 129 3.21 -17.74 -9.45
C GLY A 129 3.18 -16.23 -9.63
N TYR A 130 2.32 -15.55 -8.87
CA TYR A 130 2.03 -14.12 -9.03
C TYR A 130 1.91 -13.41 -7.69
N LEU A 131 2.43 -12.18 -7.64
CA LEU A 131 2.13 -11.22 -6.59
C LEU A 131 1.09 -10.23 -7.10
N ILE A 132 -0.09 -10.26 -6.51
CA ILE A 132 -1.21 -9.39 -6.88
C ILE A 132 -1.24 -8.19 -5.95
N CYS A 133 -0.87 -7.03 -6.46
CA CYS A 133 -0.69 -5.80 -5.70
C CYS A 133 -1.84 -4.83 -5.91
N GLN A 134 -2.25 -4.14 -4.84
CA GLN A 134 -3.14 -2.99 -4.89
C GLN A 134 -2.47 -1.77 -4.24
N PHE A 135 -2.16 -0.75 -5.05
CA PHE A 135 -1.60 0.53 -4.62
C PHE A 135 -2.73 1.53 -4.40
N GLN A 136 -3.39 1.42 -3.25
CA GLN A 136 -4.63 2.12 -2.94
C GLN A 136 -4.43 3.51 -2.30
N SER A 137 -3.21 3.94 -2.01
CA SER A 137 -2.94 5.29 -1.50
C SER A 137 -1.82 5.98 -2.26
N ALA A 138 -1.87 7.32 -2.32
CA ALA A 138 -0.88 8.09 -3.06
C ALA A 138 0.56 7.88 -2.57
N GLY A 139 0.73 7.58 -1.27
CA GLY A 139 2.03 7.30 -0.68
C GLY A 139 2.69 6.05 -1.28
N VAL A 140 2.00 4.91 -1.24
CA VAL A 140 2.54 3.66 -1.77
C VAL A 140 2.61 3.69 -3.30
N ASP A 141 1.71 4.41 -3.97
CA ASP A 141 1.76 4.59 -5.43
C ASP A 141 3.03 5.37 -5.85
N ALA A 142 3.41 6.41 -5.11
CA ALA A 142 4.65 7.16 -5.35
C ALA A 142 5.93 6.34 -5.09
N TRP A 143 5.87 5.35 -4.18
CA TRP A 143 6.95 4.42 -3.87
C TRP A 143 6.85 3.08 -4.63
N LYS A 144 6.00 3.00 -5.66
CA LYS A 144 5.71 1.75 -6.39
C LYS A 144 6.95 1.04 -6.92
N VAL A 145 7.86 1.76 -7.57
CA VAL A 145 9.07 1.17 -8.16
C VAL A 145 9.93 0.43 -7.11
N PRO A 146 10.37 1.07 -6.01
CA PRO A 146 11.14 0.37 -4.99
C PRO A 146 10.34 -0.70 -4.23
N ILE A 147 9.02 -0.56 -4.10
CA ILE A 147 8.16 -1.62 -3.54
C ILE A 147 8.21 -2.87 -4.44
N VAL A 148 7.98 -2.71 -5.74
CA VAL A 148 8.02 -3.82 -6.71
C VAL A 148 9.40 -4.48 -6.72
N GLN A 149 10.48 -3.69 -6.72
CA GLN A 149 11.84 -4.24 -6.65
C GLN A 149 12.08 -5.06 -5.37
N ALA A 150 11.58 -4.58 -4.22
CA ALA A 150 11.69 -5.32 -2.96
C ALA A 150 10.86 -6.60 -2.97
N LEU A 151 9.63 -6.55 -3.50
CA LEU A 151 8.76 -7.73 -3.66
C LEU A 151 9.45 -8.82 -4.49
N LEU A 152 10.01 -8.47 -5.65
CA LEU A 152 10.74 -9.41 -6.50
C LEU A 152 11.94 -10.02 -5.76
N ALA A 153 12.74 -9.19 -5.09
CA ALA A 153 13.95 -9.64 -4.41
C ALA A 153 13.68 -10.51 -3.18
N ASP A 154 12.70 -10.14 -2.35
CA ASP A 154 12.44 -10.80 -1.07
C ASP A 154 11.47 -12.00 -1.20
N THR A 155 10.75 -12.16 -2.32
CA THR A 155 9.91 -13.34 -2.58
C THR A 155 10.49 -14.32 -3.59
N GLY A 156 11.33 -13.86 -4.52
CA GLY A 156 11.79 -14.66 -5.66
C GLY A 156 10.70 -14.94 -6.72
N CYS A 157 9.49 -14.41 -6.55
CA CYS A 157 8.42 -14.51 -7.55
C CYS A 157 8.68 -13.49 -8.66
N PRO A 158 8.74 -13.90 -9.94
CA PRO A 158 9.09 -12.99 -11.04
C PRO A 158 7.92 -12.11 -11.50
N ASN A 159 6.68 -12.50 -11.18
CA ASN A 159 5.48 -11.86 -11.72
C ASN A 159 4.81 -10.98 -10.66
N VAL A 160 4.66 -9.69 -10.98
CA VAL A 160 3.96 -8.72 -10.14
C VAL A 160 2.89 -8.06 -10.98
N TYR A 161 1.65 -8.20 -10.57
CA TYR A 161 0.50 -7.61 -11.26
C TYR A 161 -0.15 -6.53 -10.39
N GLU A 162 -0.37 -5.36 -10.98
CA GLU A 162 -1.17 -4.29 -10.37
C GLU A 162 -2.64 -4.52 -10.70
N ARG A 163 -3.44 -4.76 -9.67
CA ARG A 163 -4.90 -4.62 -9.73
C ARG A 163 -5.31 -3.43 -8.86
N CYS A 164 -6.52 -2.92 -9.06
CA CYS A 164 -7.01 -1.82 -8.25
C CYS A 164 -8.47 -1.96 -7.87
N ASP A 165 -8.82 -1.39 -6.72
CA ASP A 165 -10.18 -1.00 -6.41
C ASP A 165 -10.43 0.40 -6.99
N GLU A 166 -11.28 0.49 -8.01
CA GLU A 166 -11.52 1.75 -8.71
C GLU A 166 -12.12 2.83 -7.83
N LEU A 167 -13.02 2.46 -6.91
CA LEU A 167 -13.69 3.43 -6.05
C LEU A 167 -12.66 4.06 -5.11
N VAL A 168 -11.79 3.23 -4.52
CA VAL A 168 -10.71 3.69 -3.66
C VAL A 168 -9.73 4.58 -4.44
N ARG A 169 -9.25 4.14 -5.61
CA ARG A 169 -8.33 4.96 -6.45
C ARG A 169 -8.94 6.30 -6.86
N LYS A 170 -10.22 6.30 -7.28
CA LYS A 170 -10.93 7.53 -7.65
C LYS A 170 -11.06 8.47 -6.46
N SER A 171 -11.37 7.97 -5.26
CA SER A 171 -11.41 8.79 -4.02
C SER A 171 -10.05 9.36 -3.62
N GLU A 172 -8.95 8.73 -4.03
CA GLU A 172 -7.59 9.25 -3.85
C GLU A 172 -7.15 10.19 -4.98
N GLY A 173 -7.97 10.38 -6.03
CA GLY A 173 -7.58 11.15 -7.21
C GLY A 173 -6.44 10.49 -8.01
N LEU A 174 -6.31 9.17 -7.93
CA LEU A 174 -5.27 8.41 -8.62
C LEU A 174 -5.83 7.77 -9.91
N PRO A 175 -5.00 7.65 -10.97
CA PRO A 175 -5.40 6.95 -12.20
C PRO A 175 -5.74 5.48 -11.92
N VAL A 176 -6.53 4.82 -12.76
CA VAL A 176 -6.85 3.38 -12.59
C VAL A 176 -5.96 2.58 -13.52
N PHE A 177 -5.29 1.54 -13.00
CA PHE A 177 -4.40 0.68 -13.79
C PHE A 177 -4.64 -0.80 -13.47
N TYR A 178 -4.68 -1.61 -14.52
CA TYR A 178 -4.63 -3.07 -14.47
C TYR A 178 -3.53 -3.50 -15.43
N ARG A 179 -2.40 -4.00 -14.91
CA ARG A 179 -1.23 -4.35 -15.74
C ARG A 179 -0.19 -5.16 -15.00
N ALA A 180 0.64 -5.89 -15.74
CA ALA A 180 1.92 -6.36 -15.22
C ALA A 180 2.85 -5.18 -14.88
N LEU A 181 3.43 -5.24 -13.68
CA LEU A 181 4.53 -4.38 -13.24
C LEU A 181 5.89 -5.07 -13.41
N ALA A 182 5.90 -6.41 -13.44
CA ALA A 182 7.05 -7.25 -13.73
C ALA A 182 6.57 -8.63 -14.20
N GLY A 183 7.35 -9.29 -15.05
CA GLY A 183 7.05 -10.63 -15.54
C GLY A 183 5.80 -10.69 -16.42
N GLU A 184 5.07 -11.80 -16.32
CA GLU A 184 3.88 -12.09 -17.12
C GLU A 184 2.58 -11.67 -16.43
N GLU A 185 1.52 -11.50 -17.22
CA GLU A 185 0.17 -11.30 -16.68
C GLU A 185 -0.43 -12.64 -16.20
N PRO A 186 -1.25 -12.63 -15.13
CA PRO A 186 -1.96 -13.81 -14.69
C PRO A 186 -2.88 -14.38 -15.79
N PRO A 187 -3.06 -15.71 -15.86
CA PRO A 187 -4.11 -16.31 -16.68
C PRO A 187 -5.48 -15.77 -16.30
N GLU A 188 -6.39 -15.70 -17.29
CA GLU A 188 -7.77 -15.23 -17.07
C GLU A 188 -8.54 -16.09 -16.06
N HIS A 189 -8.24 -17.38 -16.00
CA HIS A 189 -8.86 -18.31 -15.07
C HIS A 189 -7.80 -19.12 -14.33
N VAL A 190 -7.77 -18.96 -13.00
CA VAL A 190 -6.97 -19.79 -12.12
C VAL A 190 -7.85 -20.45 -11.06
N LEU A 191 -7.45 -21.63 -10.61
CA LEU A 191 -8.11 -22.29 -9.49
C LEU A 191 -7.63 -21.68 -8.18
N VAL A 192 -8.55 -21.14 -7.39
CA VAL A 192 -8.29 -20.62 -6.05
C VAL A 192 -8.98 -21.48 -5.00
N THR A 193 -8.26 -21.80 -3.93
CA THR A 193 -8.81 -22.44 -2.73
C THR A 193 -8.90 -21.41 -1.61
N GLU A 194 -10.10 -21.24 -1.05
CA GLU A 194 -10.34 -20.37 0.09
C GLU A 194 -11.30 -21.08 1.05
N ASN A 195 -10.90 -21.21 2.32
CA ASN A 195 -11.68 -21.90 3.36
C ASN A 195 -12.16 -23.31 2.93
N GLY A 196 -11.28 -24.07 2.25
CA GLY A 196 -11.59 -25.42 1.76
C GLY A 196 -12.49 -25.47 0.52
N THR A 197 -12.96 -24.33 0.01
CA THR A 197 -13.76 -24.26 -1.22
C THR A 197 -12.89 -23.86 -2.41
N ARG A 198 -13.05 -24.58 -3.52
CA ARG A 198 -12.38 -24.30 -4.79
C ARG A 198 -13.32 -23.58 -5.76
N TYR A 199 -12.79 -22.58 -6.45
CA TYR A 199 -13.48 -21.85 -7.52
C TYR A 199 -12.50 -21.32 -8.54
N SER A 200 -12.99 -21.02 -9.75
CA SER A 200 -12.22 -20.30 -10.76
C SER A 200 -12.25 -18.80 -10.42
N MET A 201 -11.11 -18.13 -10.54
CA MET A 201 -10.96 -16.69 -10.30
C MET A 201 -10.12 -16.05 -11.42
N ASP A 202 -10.45 -14.81 -11.80
CA ASP A 202 -9.53 -13.94 -12.52
C ASP A 202 -8.73 -13.12 -11.50
N LEU A 203 -7.42 -13.37 -11.38
CA LEU A 203 -6.56 -12.66 -10.41
C LEU A 203 -6.44 -11.16 -10.72
N ARG A 204 -6.62 -10.77 -11.98
CA ARG A 204 -6.47 -9.38 -12.45
C ARG A 204 -7.60 -8.50 -11.95
N THR A 205 -8.81 -9.07 -11.83
CA THR A 205 -10.02 -8.36 -11.40
C THR A 205 -10.47 -8.75 -9.99
N GLY A 206 -10.05 -9.93 -9.50
CA GLY A 206 -10.56 -10.55 -8.28
C GLY A 206 -11.94 -11.19 -8.43
N PHE A 207 -12.49 -11.24 -9.65
CA PHE A 207 -13.80 -11.81 -9.91
C PHE A 207 -13.79 -13.33 -9.69
N LYS A 208 -14.73 -13.81 -8.87
CA LYS A 208 -14.94 -15.24 -8.60
C LYS A 208 -16.03 -15.77 -9.51
N TYR A 209 -15.67 -16.72 -10.36
CA TYR A 209 -16.65 -17.41 -11.19
C TYR A 209 -17.46 -18.38 -10.33
N PRO A 210 -18.77 -18.53 -10.60
CA PRO A 210 -19.59 -19.52 -9.91
C PRO A 210 -19.00 -20.92 -10.07
N LYS A 211 -19.18 -21.78 -9.05
CA LYS A 211 -18.70 -23.17 -9.07
C LYS A 211 -19.11 -23.83 -10.38
N LEU A 212 -18.14 -24.40 -11.10
CA LEU A 212 -18.42 -25.39 -12.13
C LEU A 212 -19.26 -26.48 -11.46
N ARG A 213 -20.54 -26.62 -11.86
CA ARG A 213 -21.35 -27.75 -11.42
C ARG A 213 -20.66 -28.99 -11.97
N SER A 214 -20.20 -29.85 -11.06
CA SER A 214 -19.74 -31.21 -11.36
C SER A 214 -20.85 -32.01 -12.02
#